data_AF-A0A953PTD9-F1
#
_entry.id   AF-A0A953PTD9-F1
#
_cell.length_a   1.000
_cell.length_b   1.000
_cell.length_c   1.000
_cell.angle_alpha   90.00
_cell.angle_beta   90.00
_cell.angle_gamma   90.00
#
_symmetry.space_group_name_H-M   'P 1'
#
loop_
_entity.id
_entity.type
_entity.pdbx_description
1 polymer ?
#
loop_
_entity_poly.entity_id
_entity_poly.type
_entity_poly.pdbx_seq_one_letter_code
_entity_poly.pdbx_strand_id
1 'polypeptide(L)'
;MPRIAESGFSLLEVLVATTVFAVAVAGLADLCAMAARANTTARATTVASMLAAEKMEQLRALTWGYDERGRPLSDTTTDTSVSADPPNAGAGLSPSPPDALTQNTAGYCDFLDPAGRSLGGGTVAPAGAVFSRRWSVDPLPSNPTDALVLQVIVTRADRDAARRVLPDEVHLVSVKGRKAW
;
A
#
# COMPACT_ATOMS: atom_id res chain seq x y z
N MET A 1 21.22 -45.55 -58.79
CA MET A 1 20.88 -44.51 -57.78
C MET A 1 20.99 -45.16 -56.40
N PRO A 2 21.82 -44.66 -55.47
CA PRO A 2 21.87 -45.23 -54.13
C PRO A 2 20.61 -44.83 -53.35
N ARG A 3 19.96 -45.80 -52.70
CA ARG A 3 18.91 -45.54 -51.71
C ARG A 3 19.58 -44.93 -50.48
N ILE A 4 19.22 -43.71 -50.13
CA ILE A 4 19.51 -43.15 -48.82
C ILE A 4 18.84 -44.09 -47.81
N ALA A 5 19.62 -44.70 -46.93
CA ALA A 5 19.07 -45.52 -45.86
C ALA A 5 18.17 -44.64 -45.00
N GLU A 6 16.87 -44.94 -44.95
CA GLU A 6 15.96 -44.35 -43.99
C GLU A 6 16.30 -44.90 -42.61
N SER A 7 17.17 -44.21 -41.88
CA SER A 7 17.50 -44.54 -40.49
C SER A 7 16.35 -44.11 -39.58
N GLY A 8 15.60 -45.07 -39.04
CA GLY A 8 14.61 -44.84 -37.99
C GLY A 8 15.25 -44.43 -36.66
N PHE A 9 14.47 -43.79 -35.78
CA PHE A 9 14.92 -43.35 -34.46
C PHE A 9 15.05 -44.52 -33.46
N SER A 10 16.09 -44.50 -32.63
CA SER A 10 16.28 -45.48 -31.56
C SER A 10 15.35 -45.21 -30.37
N LEU A 11 14.88 -46.26 -29.69
CA LEU A 11 14.11 -46.13 -28.44
C LEU A 11 14.90 -45.37 -27.35
N LEU A 12 16.22 -45.54 -27.30
CA LEU A 12 17.08 -44.82 -26.36
C LEU A 12 17.08 -43.32 -26.66
N GLU A 13 17.11 -42.95 -27.94
CA GLU A 13 17.08 -41.56 -28.37
C GLU A 13 15.75 -40.89 -28.01
N VAL A 14 14.62 -41.58 -28.21
CA VAL A 14 13.30 -41.10 -27.78
C VAL A 14 13.24 -40.93 -26.26
N LEU A 15 13.81 -41.86 -25.49
CA LEU A 15 13.86 -41.77 -24.02
C LEU A 15 14.70 -40.57 -23.56
N VAL A 16 15.87 -40.36 -24.15
CA VAL A 16 16.72 -39.20 -23.85
C VAL A 16 16.02 -37.90 -24.27
N ALA A 17 15.42 -37.83 -25.45
CA ALA A 17 14.72 -36.65 -25.93
C ALA A 17 13.52 -36.28 -25.04
N THR A 18 12.70 -37.27 -24.66
CA THR A 18 11.53 -37.05 -23.80
C THR A 18 11.91 -36.65 -22.38
N THR A 19 12.98 -37.22 -21.82
CA THR A 19 13.47 -36.82 -20.49
C THR A 19 14.03 -35.40 -20.46
N VAL A 20 14.85 -35.02 -21.46
CA VAL A 20 15.35 -33.65 -21.59
C VAL A 20 14.20 -32.67 -21.82
N PHE A 21 13.24 -33.02 -22.67
CA PHE A 21 12.05 -32.20 -22.91
C PHE A 21 11.21 -32.01 -21.63
N ALA A 22 10.98 -33.08 -20.86
CA ALA A 22 10.24 -33.00 -19.61
C ALA A 22 10.91 -32.07 -18.59
N VAL A 23 12.25 -32.16 -18.44
CA VAL A 23 13.02 -31.28 -17.55
C VAL A 23 12.93 -29.82 -18.02
N ALA A 24 13.04 -29.57 -19.33
CA ALA A 24 12.94 -28.22 -19.89
C ALA A 24 11.55 -27.59 -19.66
N VAL A 25 10.47 -28.35 -19.88
CA VAL A 25 9.09 -27.87 -19.66
C VAL A 25 8.83 -27.61 -18.17
N ALA A 26 9.30 -28.50 -17.28
CA ALA A 26 9.18 -28.30 -15.83
C ALA A 26 9.90 -27.02 -15.37
N GLY A 27 11.14 -26.79 -15.84
CA GLY A 27 11.88 -25.57 -15.52
C GLY A 27 11.20 -24.29 -16.03
N LEU A 28 10.60 -24.33 -17.22
CA LEU A 28 9.83 -23.19 -17.75
C LEU A 28 8.57 -22.91 -16.93
N ALA A 29 7.84 -23.96 -16.52
CA ALA A 29 6.66 -23.82 -15.69
C ALA A 29 6.98 -23.15 -14.34
N ASP A 30 8.07 -23.55 -13.69
CA ASP A 30 8.55 -22.93 -12.45
C ASP A 30 8.91 -21.46 -12.67
N LEU A 31 9.63 -21.14 -13.75
CA LEU A 31 9.98 -19.76 -14.07
C LEU A 31 8.73 -18.89 -14.31
N CYS A 32 7.73 -19.40 -15.02
CA CYS A 32 6.46 -18.71 -15.22
C CYS A 32 5.72 -18.46 -13.90
N ALA A 33 5.72 -19.46 -12.99
CA ALA A 33 5.12 -19.31 -11.67
C ALA A 33 5.86 -18.25 -10.82
N MET A 34 7.19 -18.23 -10.88
CA MET A 34 8.00 -17.20 -10.21
C MET A 34 7.72 -15.81 -10.77
N ALA A 35 7.69 -15.66 -12.10
CA ALA A 35 7.41 -14.39 -12.76
C ALA A 35 6.00 -13.87 -12.44
N ALA A 36 4.99 -14.74 -12.43
CA ALA A 36 3.63 -14.35 -12.05
C ALA A 36 3.56 -13.82 -10.61
N ARG A 37 4.20 -14.51 -9.66
CA ARG A 37 4.30 -14.06 -8.26
C ARG A 37 5.01 -12.72 -8.15
N ALA A 38 6.14 -12.55 -8.84
CA ALA A 38 6.89 -11.30 -8.86
C ALA A 38 6.04 -10.13 -9.38
N ASN A 39 5.31 -10.32 -10.48
CA ASN A 39 4.42 -9.30 -11.03
C ASN A 39 3.28 -8.94 -10.09
N THR A 40 2.70 -9.91 -9.37
CA THR A 40 1.63 -9.62 -8.41
C THR A 40 2.11 -8.78 -7.22
N THR A 41 3.30 -9.07 -6.69
CA THR A 41 3.93 -8.28 -5.63
C THR A 41 4.27 -6.88 -6.13
N ALA A 42 4.94 -6.77 -7.28
CA ALA A 42 5.31 -5.48 -7.86
C ALA A 42 4.08 -4.58 -8.11
N ARG A 43 2.99 -5.17 -8.61
CA ARG A 43 1.71 -4.45 -8.77
C ARG A 43 1.16 -3.98 -7.43
N ALA A 44 1.19 -4.81 -6.40
CA ALA A 44 0.69 -4.45 -5.07
C ALA A 44 1.49 -3.29 -4.45
N THR A 45 2.83 -3.34 -4.52
CA THR A 45 3.70 -2.26 -4.05
C THR A 45 3.42 -0.95 -4.82
N THR A 46 3.24 -1.05 -6.14
CA THR A 46 2.92 0.12 -6.99
C THR A 46 1.59 0.77 -6.58
N VAL A 47 0.56 -0.03 -6.32
CA VAL A 47 -0.73 0.46 -5.82
C VAL A 47 -0.59 1.05 -4.42
N ALA A 48 0.10 0.37 -3.50
CA ALA A 48 0.33 0.86 -2.15
C ALA A 48 1.04 2.23 -2.13
N SER A 49 2.02 2.44 -3.02
CA SER A 49 2.69 3.73 -3.17
C SER A 49 1.76 4.84 -3.65
N MET A 50 0.89 4.56 -4.62
CA MET A 50 -0.11 5.53 -5.07
C MET A 50 -1.09 5.87 -3.94
N LEU A 51 -1.56 4.86 -3.21
CA LEU A 51 -2.49 5.02 -2.10
C LEU A 51 -1.89 5.80 -0.93
N ALA A 52 -0.60 5.62 -0.66
CA ALA A 52 0.15 6.39 0.33
C ALA A 52 0.27 7.85 -0.09
N ALA A 53 0.62 8.10 -1.35
CA ALA A 53 0.76 9.44 -1.90
C ALA A 53 -0.58 10.19 -1.93
N GLU A 54 -1.67 9.52 -2.31
CA GLU A 54 -3.02 10.07 -2.30
C GLU A 54 -3.43 10.50 -0.89
N LYS A 55 -3.26 9.64 0.12
CA LYS A 55 -3.58 9.99 1.52
C LYS A 55 -2.70 11.14 2.01
N MET A 56 -1.41 11.12 1.67
CA MET A 56 -0.50 12.21 2.03
C MET A 56 -0.97 13.53 1.44
N GLU A 57 -1.43 13.54 0.18
CA GLU A 57 -1.96 14.75 -0.44
C GLU A 57 -3.29 15.19 0.18
N GLN A 58 -4.18 14.24 0.53
CA GLN A 58 -5.41 14.52 1.27
C GLN A 58 -5.11 15.26 2.59
N LEU A 59 -4.14 14.76 3.38
CA LEU A 59 -3.72 15.41 4.63
C LEU A 59 -3.03 16.77 4.38
N ARG A 60 -2.25 16.90 3.30
CA ARG A 60 -1.58 18.14 2.94
C ARG A 60 -2.54 19.21 2.44
N ALA A 61 -3.67 18.83 1.86
CA ALA A 61 -4.72 19.73 1.41
C ALA A 61 -5.51 20.35 2.58
N LEU A 62 -5.57 19.69 3.74
CA LEU A 62 -6.26 20.21 4.92
C LEU A 62 -5.67 21.55 5.40
N THR A 63 -6.54 22.43 5.88
CA THR A 63 -6.15 23.77 6.33
C THR A 63 -5.28 23.68 7.57
N TRP A 64 -4.07 24.22 7.47
CA TRP A 64 -3.13 24.44 8.58
C TRP A 64 -2.47 25.80 8.34
N GLY A 65 -3.13 26.84 8.82
CA GLY A 65 -2.76 28.21 8.51
C GLY A 65 -3.13 29.15 9.63
N TYR A 66 -3.08 30.43 9.33
CA TYR A 66 -3.68 31.47 10.15
C TYR A 66 -5.06 31.86 9.56
N ASP A 67 -5.82 32.76 10.18
CA ASP A 67 -7.01 33.44 9.65
C ASP A 67 -6.73 34.93 9.48
N GLU A 68 -7.57 35.71 8.78
CA GLU A 68 -7.38 37.15 8.48
C GLU A 68 -6.89 38.05 9.63
N ARG A 69 -7.06 37.58 10.87
CA ARG A 69 -6.76 38.27 12.12
C ARG A 69 -5.51 37.71 12.82
N GLY A 70 -4.72 36.89 12.13
CA GLY A 70 -3.51 36.23 12.62
C GLY A 70 -3.78 35.11 13.62
N ARG A 71 -5.00 34.56 13.71
CA ARG A 71 -5.32 33.45 14.62
C ARG A 71 -5.06 32.12 13.95
N PRO A 72 -4.60 31.10 14.68
CA PRO A 72 -4.37 29.78 14.09
C PRO A 72 -5.69 29.18 13.60
N LEU A 73 -5.70 28.75 12.34
CA LEU A 73 -6.79 28.04 11.70
C LEU A 73 -6.32 26.63 11.34
N SER A 74 -7.05 25.62 11.80
CA SER A 74 -6.67 24.22 11.64
C SER A 74 -7.91 23.38 11.41
N ASP A 75 -7.89 22.56 10.37
CA ASP A 75 -8.97 21.61 10.12
C ASP A 75 -8.78 20.37 10.99
N THR A 76 -9.65 20.23 11.98
CA THR A 76 -9.67 19.11 12.94
C THR A 76 -10.98 18.35 12.88
N THR A 77 -11.79 18.54 11.84
CA THR A 77 -13.17 18.03 11.76
C THR A 77 -13.47 17.23 10.50
N THR A 78 -12.67 17.42 9.44
CA THR A 78 -12.81 16.67 8.19
C THR A 78 -12.54 15.18 8.42
N ASP A 79 -13.44 14.33 7.92
CA ASP A 79 -13.26 12.88 7.98
C ASP A 79 -12.34 12.41 6.88
N THR A 80 -11.07 12.23 7.25
CA THR A 80 -10.04 11.73 6.35
C THR A 80 -10.08 10.22 6.20
N SER A 81 -10.95 9.49 6.90
CA SER A 81 -11.05 8.03 6.82
C SER A 81 -11.99 7.51 5.73
N VAL A 82 -12.72 8.42 5.08
CA VAL A 82 -13.65 8.12 3.99
C VAL A 82 -13.32 8.98 2.75
N SER A 83 -13.68 8.50 1.56
CA SER A 83 -13.43 9.20 0.29
C SER A 83 -14.53 10.19 -0.13
N ALA A 84 -15.62 10.33 0.65
CA ALA A 84 -16.73 11.25 0.37
C ALA A 84 -17.09 12.06 1.63
N ASP A 85 -17.19 13.39 1.49
CA ASP A 85 -17.38 14.40 2.54
C ASP A 85 -18.87 14.61 2.93
N PRO A 86 -19.23 15.13 4.14
CA PRO A 86 -19.55 14.26 5.28
C PRO A 86 -20.86 14.69 6.02
N PRO A 87 -21.06 14.22 7.27
CA PRO A 87 -21.22 15.19 8.36
C PRO A 87 -19.99 15.19 9.30
N ASN A 88 -19.55 16.40 9.66
CA ASN A 88 -18.41 16.77 10.50
C ASN A 88 -18.19 15.92 11.77
N ALA A 89 -17.56 14.75 11.64
CA ALA A 89 -17.21 13.86 12.77
C ALA A 89 -15.80 13.23 12.63
N GLY A 90 -14.96 13.79 11.76
CA GLY A 90 -13.62 13.31 11.48
C GLY A 90 -12.54 13.84 12.42
N ALA A 91 -11.32 13.30 12.28
CA ALA A 91 -10.17 13.73 13.06
C ALA A 91 -9.37 14.89 12.40
N GLY A 92 -9.53 15.14 11.09
CA GLY A 92 -8.76 16.14 10.35
C GLY A 92 -7.25 16.01 10.61
N LEU A 93 -6.64 17.11 11.06
CA LEU A 93 -5.24 17.21 11.50
C LEU A 93 -5.07 17.16 13.04
N SER A 94 -6.05 16.61 13.76
CA SER A 94 -5.91 16.41 15.21
C SER A 94 -4.78 15.44 15.52
N PRO A 95 -4.00 15.66 16.60
CA PRO A 95 -2.93 14.74 16.98
C PRO A 95 -3.41 13.30 17.14
N SER A 96 -2.71 12.35 16.53
CA SER A 96 -3.03 10.93 16.61
C SER A 96 -2.57 10.29 17.93
N PRO A 97 -3.17 9.16 18.35
CA PRO A 97 -2.58 8.30 19.37
C PRO A 97 -1.19 7.78 18.96
N PRO A 98 -0.25 7.54 19.90
CA PRO A 98 1.14 7.18 19.58
C PRO A 98 1.32 5.89 18.77
N ASP A 99 0.32 5.00 18.81
CA ASP A 99 0.33 3.69 18.18
C ASP A 99 -0.47 3.63 16.86
N ALA A 100 -0.99 4.76 16.39
CA ALA A 100 -1.84 4.85 15.19
C ALA A 100 -1.19 4.31 13.89
N LEU A 101 0.14 4.29 13.82
CA LEU A 101 0.87 3.69 12.68
C LEU A 101 0.90 2.15 12.73
N THR A 102 0.77 1.57 13.92
CA THR A 102 0.93 0.14 14.17
C THR A 102 -0.38 -0.57 14.48
N GLN A 103 -1.41 0.18 14.89
CA GLN A 103 -2.75 -0.34 15.18
C GLN A 103 -3.79 0.39 14.34
N ASN A 104 -4.84 -0.32 13.96
CA ASN A 104 -5.98 0.30 13.30
C ASN A 104 -6.72 1.16 14.32
N THR A 105 -6.67 2.47 14.13
CA THR A 105 -7.31 3.45 15.02
C THR A 105 -8.38 4.21 14.23
N ALA A 106 -9.60 4.27 14.75
CA ALA A 106 -10.68 5.03 14.12
C ALA A 106 -10.28 6.51 13.94
N GLY A 107 -10.56 7.08 12.76
CA GLY A 107 -10.12 8.43 12.39
C GLY A 107 -8.66 8.55 11.92
N TYR A 108 -7.88 7.46 12.06
CA TYR A 108 -6.47 7.38 11.66
C TYR A 108 -6.15 6.14 10.82
N CYS A 109 -7.17 5.39 10.41
CA CYS A 109 -7.06 4.20 9.59
C CYS A 109 -8.24 4.06 8.64
N ASP A 110 -7.96 3.66 7.39
CA ASP A 110 -8.95 3.27 6.39
C ASP A 110 -8.53 1.99 5.65
N PHE A 111 -9.52 1.33 5.05
CA PHE A 111 -9.35 0.08 4.33
C PHE A 111 -9.71 0.25 2.87
N LEU A 112 -8.98 -0.44 1.99
CA LEU A 112 -9.21 -0.37 0.55
C LEU A 112 -9.26 -1.74 -0.08
N ASP A 113 -10.08 -1.84 -1.12
CA ASP A 113 -10.22 -3.03 -1.95
C ASP A 113 -9.00 -3.24 -2.88
N PRO A 114 -8.92 -4.34 -3.66
CA PRO A 114 -7.79 -4.59 -4.57
C PRO A 114 -7.61 -3.52 -5.67
N ALA A 115 -8.65 -2.74 -5.97
CA ALA A 115 -8.61 -1.65 -6.94
C ALA A 115 -8.22 -0.30 -6.31
N GLY A 116 -8.00 -0.26 -5.00
CA GLY A 116 -7.69 0.97 -4.26
C GLY A 116 -8.92 1.83 -3.97
N ARG A 117 -10.14 1.27 -4.02
CA ARG A 117 -11.36 1.99 -3.61
C ARG A 117 -11.54 1.90 -2.10
N SER A 118 -11.90 3.01 -1.46
CA SER A 118 -12.16 3.02 -0.02
C SER A 118 -13.35 2.15 0.34
N LEU A 119 -13.15 1.32 1.37
CA LEU A 119 -14.18 0.52 2.06
C LEU A 119 -14.59 1.17 3.39
N GLY A 120 -14.06 2.36 3.70
CA GLY A 120 -14.32 3.12 4.91
C GLY A 120 -13.21 3.02 5.96
N GLY A 121 -13.36 3.86 6.98
CA GLY A 121 -12.51 3.91 8.16
C GLY A 121 -12.92 2.92 9.25
N GLY A 122 -12.00 2.63 10.17
CA GLY A 122 -12.33 1.86 11.37
C GLY A 122 -11.15 1.14 11.98
N THR A 123 -11.44 0.23 12.92
CA THR A 123 -10.44 -0.58 13.62
C THR A 123 -10.34 -2.01 13.07
N VAL A 124 -11.36 -2.46 12.34
CA VAL A 124 -11.46 -3.82 11.80
C VAL A 124 -11.63 -3.77 10.29
N ALA A 125 -10.79 -4.51 9.57
CA ALA A 125 -10.85 -4.58 8.12
C ALA A 125 -12.15 -5.24 7.64
N PRO A 126 -12.95 -4.58 6.78
CA PRO A 126 -14.12 -5.19 6.17
C PRO A 126 -13.76 -6.35 5.23
N ALA A 127 -14.74 -7.20 4.92
CA ALA A 127 -14.55 -8.24 3.91
C ALA A 127 -14.16 -7.62 2.55
N GLY A 128 -13.14 -8.19 1.91
CA GLY A 128 -12.61 -7.67 0.64
C GLY A 128 -11.55 -6.58 0.79
N ALA A 129 -11.23 -6.12 2.00
CA ALA A 129 -10.08 -5.25 2.24
C ALA A 129 -8.78 -5.98 1.89
N VAL A 130 -7.97 -5.35 1.03
CA VAL A 130 -6.63 -5.82 0.65
C VAL A 130 -5.56 -4.88 1.17
N PHE A 131 -5.86 -3.60 1.33
CA PHE A 131 -4.93 -2.62 1.89
C PHE A 131 -5.51 -1.98 3.14
N SER A 132 -4.64 -1.68 4.09
CA SER A 132 -4.89 -0.83 5.24
C SER A 132 -3.98 0.38 5.13
N ARG A 133 -4.53 1.60 5.13
CA ARG A 133 -3.73 2.81 5.34
C ARG A 133 -3.89 3.24 6.78
N ARG A 134 -2.76 3.57 7.39
CA ARG A 134 -2.66 4.11 8.73
C ARG A 134 -1.90 5.42 8.64
N TRP A 135 -2.32 6.43 9.38
CA TRP A 135 -1.61 7.70 9.40
C TRP A 135 -1.45 8.25 10.80
N SER A 136 -0.36 9.00 11.00
CA SER A 136 -0.13 9.78 12.20
C SER A 136 -0.08 11.26 11.86
N VAL A 137 -0.55 12.06 12.81
CA VAL A 137 -0.43 13.51 12.80
C VAL A 137 0.15 13.88 14.15
N ASP A 138 1.37 14.39 14.17
CA ASP A 138 2.08 14.70 15.40
C ASP A 138 2.63 16.12 15.34
N PRO A 139 2.50 16.93 16.41
CA PRO A 139 3.24 18.19 16.51
C PRO A 139 4.74 17.95 16.36
N LEU A 140 5.42 18.74 15.53
CA LEU A 140 6.87 18.64 15.38
C LEU A 140 7.52 19.07 16.72
N PRO A 141 8.34 18.23 17.39
CA PRO A 141 8.83 18.55 18.73
C PRO A 141 9.63 19.86 18.83
N SER A 142 10.33 20.24 17.76
CA SER A 142 11.09 21.50 17.68
C SER A 142 10.21 22.72 17.39
N ASN A 143 9.00 22.54 16.87
CA ASN A 143 8.03 23.61 16.63
C ASN A 143 6.58 23.07 16.71
N PRO A 144 6.10 22.74 17.93
CA PRO A 144 4.85 22.00 18.10
C PRO A 144 3.60 22.83 17.79
N THR A 145 3.72 24.16 17.79
CA THR A 145 2.57 25.06 17.55
C THR A 145 2.30 25.27 16.06
N ASP A 146 3.36 25.28 15.23
CA ASP A 146 3.25 25.68 13.83
C ASP A 146 3.65 24.59 12.84
N ALA A 147 4.23 23.48 13.27
CA ALA A 147 4.61 22.40 12.38
C ALA A 147 4.04 21.06 12.84
N LEU A 148 3.59 20.28 11.85
CA LEU A 148 3.13 18.91 12.01
C LEU A 148 4.06 17.96 11.25
N VAL A 149 4.30 16.79 11.81
CA VAL A 149 4.80 15.60 11.13
C VAL A 149 3.59 14.79 10.71
N LEU A 150 3.49 14.51 9.41
CA LEU A 150 2.47 13.67 8.80
C LEU A 150 3.15 12.38 8.35
N GLN A 151 2.62 11.24 8.77
CA GLN A 151 3.11 9.93 8.36
C GLN A 151 1.97 9.12 7.78
N VAL A 152 2.23 8.41 6.70
CA VAL A 152 1.26 7.49 6.08
C VAL A 152 1.96 6.17 5.82
N ILE A 153 1.39 5.09 6.36
CA ILE A 153 1.81 3.72 6.16
C ILE A 153 0.70 2.97 5.43
N VAL A 154 1.06 2.23 4.40
CA VAL A 154 0.14 1.34 3.68
C VAL A 154 0.67 -0.08 3.76
N THR A 155 -0.12 -0.96 4.35
CA THR A 155 0.16 -2.39 4.45
C THR A 155 -0.91 -3.19 3.71
N ARG A 156 -0.55 -4.39 3.27
CA ARG A 156 -1.55 -5.36 2.80
C ARG A 156 -2.23 -6.05 3.98
N ALA A 157 -3.57 -6.05 3.99
CA ALA A 157 -4.40 -6.60 5.05
C ALA A 157 -4.32 -8.13 5.16
N ASP A 158 -3.93 -8.85 4.10
CA ASP A 158 -3.82 -10.31 4.07
C ASP A 158 -2.65 -10.88 4.89
N ARG A 159 -1.76 -10.03 5.42
CA ARG A 159 -0.55 -10.45 6.15
C ARG A 159 -0.47 -10.03 7.62
N ASP A 160 -1.45 -9.29 8.16
CA ASP A 160 -1.45 -8.86 9.57
C ASP A 160 -1.54 -10.03 10.57
N ALA A 161 -1.89 -11.24 10.13
CA ALA A 161 -1.92 -12.44 10.98
C ALA A 161 -0.54 -13.13 11.15
N ALA A 162 0.47 -12.80 10.34
CA ALA A 162 1.78 -13.46 10.36
C ALA A 162 2.91 -12.45 10.61
N ARG A 163 3.06 -12.08 11.89
CA ARG A 163 4.16 -11.23 12.39
C ARG A 163 5.53 -11.82 12.04
N ARG A 164 6.17 -11.23 11.03
CA ARG A 164 7.62 -11.10 10.85
C ARG A 164 7.84 -10.08 9.72
N VAL A 165 8.39 -8.91 10.09
CA VAL A 165 8.97 -7.84 9.24
C VAL A 165 8.87 -8.14 7.73
N LEU A 166 7.93 -7.49 7.03
CA LEU A 166 7.69 -7.71 5.59
C LEU A 166 8.11 -6.49 4.76
N PRO A 167 8.82 -6.67 3.64
CA PRO A 167 9.26 -5.62 2.71
C PRO A 167 8.13 -5.07 1.81
N ASP A 168 6.87 -5.17 2.22
CA ASP A 168 5.69 -4.83 1.40
C ASP A 168 4.85 -3.69 2.00
N GLU A 169 5.52 -2.88 2.82
CA GLU A 169 4.97 -1.69 3.46
C GLU A 169 5.50 -0.44 2.74
N VAL A 170 4.60 0.49 2.42
CA VAL A 170 4.99 1.80 1.92
C VAL A 170 4.79 2.82 3.01
N HIS A 171 5.87 3.51 3.38
CA HIS A 171 5.88 4.55 4.41
C HIS A 171 6.30 5.88 3.80
N LEU A 172 5.43 6.88 3.88
CA LEU A 172 5.71 8.26 3.52
C LEU A 172 5.70 9.15 4.75
N VAL A 173 6.65 10.08 4.81
CA VAL A 173 6.77 11.07 5.89
C VAL A 173 6.85 12.46 5.26
N SER A 174 6.10 13.41 5.81
CA SER A 174 6.10 14.80 5.39
C SER A 174 6.03 15.74 6.59
N VAL A 175 6.54 16.96 6.43
CA VAL A 175 6.37 18.02 7.42
C VAL A 175 5.49 19.11 6.81
N LYS A 176 4.49 19.55 7.57
CA LYS A 176 3.56 20.62 7.18
C LYS A 176 3.69 21.78 8.16
N GLY A 177 4.23 22.90 7.67
CA GLY A 177 4.29 24.16 8.39
C GLY A 177 3.00 24.98 8.22
N ARG A 178 2.68 25.79 9.22
CA ARG A 178 1.52 26.67 9.21
C ARG A 178 1.75 27.83 8.25
N LYS A 179 0.82 28.06 7.33
CA LYS A 179 0.91 29.13 6.33
C LYS A 179 0.20 30.39 6.81
N ALA A 180 0.84 31.55 6.64
CA ALA A 180 0.16 32.85 6.64
C ALA A 180 -0.33 33.15 5.21
N TRP A 181 -1.56 33.63 5.06
CA TRP A 181 -2.10 34.17 3.80
C TRP A 181 -1.89 35.69 3.77
#